data_AF-A0A2N6B402-F1
#
_entry.id   AF-A0A2N6B402-F1
#
_cell.length_a   1.000
_cell.length_b   1.000
_cell.length_c   1.000
_cell.angle_alpha   90.00
_cell.angle_beta   90.00
_cell.angle_gamma   90.00
#
_symmetry.space_group_name_H-M   'P 1'
#
loop_
_entity.id
_entity.type
_entity.pdbx_description
1 polymer ?
#
loop_
_entity_poly.entity_id
_entity_poly.type
_entity_poly.pdbx_seq_one_letter_code
_entity_poly.pdbx_strand_id
1 'polypeptide(L)'
;MDVPDCLLRPNPSLDKELRNRISGTINSLRLNQDDNYVQERCNILMDYARGDVSLDFLQRRYPFLAKEVTRQHLDQQSLRQIFRM
;
A
#
# COMPACT_ATOMS: atom_id res chain seq x y z
N MET A 1 3.28 0.19 4.84
CA MET A 1 3.51 -0.25 3.46
C MET A 1 4.57 0.62 2.84
N ASP A 2 5.40 0.02 1.99
CA ASP A 2 6.34 0.72 1.13
C ASP A 2 5.66 0.97 -0.22
N VAL A 3 5.32 2.23 -0.50
CA VAL A 3 4.45 2.57 -1.64
C VAL A 3 5.13 2.46 -3.00
N PRO A 4 6.39 2.90 -3.18
CA PRO A 4 7.10 2.72 -4.45
C PRO A 4 7.07 1.28 -4.98
N ASP A 5 7.21 0.29 -4.09
CA ASP A 5 7.23 -1.13 -4.46
C ASP A 5 5.89 -1.86 -4.18
N CYS A 6 4.90 -1.15 -3.62
CA CYS A 6 3.62 -1.70 -3.14
C CYS A 6 3.77 -2.90 -2.19
N LEU A 7 4.87 -2.96 -1.44
CA LEU A 7 5.19 -4.04 -0.52
C LEU A 7 4.68 -3.75 0.89
N LEU A 8 4.04 -4.75 1.50
CA LEU A 8 3.63 -4.67 2.88
C LEU A 8 4.85 -4.71 3.79
N ARG A 9 4.90 -3.80 4.76
CA ARG A 9 5.90 -3.74 5.81
C ARG A 9 5.21 -3.42 7.13
N PRO A 10 5.63 -4.04 8.26
CA PRO A 10 5.13 -3.65 9.57
C PRO A 10 5.44 -2.18 9.83
N ASN A 11 4.58 -1.51 10.61
CA ASN A 11 4.84 -0.14 11.01
C ASN A 11 6.12 -0.08 11.87
N PRO A 12 7.14 0.72 11.49
CA PRO A 12 8.42 0.77 12.19
C PRO A 12 8.30 1.24 13.64
N SER A 13 7.23 1.96 14.01
CA SER A 13 7.03 2.45 15.38
C SER A 13 6.48 1.40 16.36
N LEU A 14 6.05 0.22 15.88
CA LEU A 14 5.61 -0.88 16.75
C LEU A 14 6.80 -1.52 17.47
N ASP A 15 6.57 -2.20 18.59
CA ASP A 15 7.62 -2.96 19.28
C ASP A 15 8.16 -4.11 18.40
N LYS A 16 9.36 -4.60 18.75
CA LYS A 16 10.06 -5.61 17.94
C LYS A 16 9.28 -6.93 17.82
N GLU A 17 8.62 -7.36 18.89
CA GLU A 17 7.90 -8.63 18.91
C GLU A 17 6.70 -8.57 17.95
N LEU A 18 5.93 -7.49 18.02
CA LEU A 18 4.79 -7.29 17.17
C LEU A 18 5.19 -7.12 15.70
N ARG A 19 6.28 -6.39 15.41
CA ARG A 19 6.83 -6.30 14.04
C ARG A 19 7.21 -7.68 13.50
N ASN A 20 7.85 -8.52 14.32
CA ASN A 20 8.22 -9.88 13.91
C ASN A 20 7.00 -10.74 13.61
N ARG A 21 5.95 -10.65 14.45
CA ARG A 21 4.69 -11.38 14.22
C ARG A 21 4.02 -10.95 12.91
N ILE A 22 3.94 -9.65 12.65
CA ILE A 22 3.36 -9.11 11.42
C ILE A 22 4.18 -9.56 10.20
N SER A 23 5.51 -9.45 10.25
CA SER A 23 6.38 -9.95 9.17
C SER A 23 6.20 -11.45 8.94
N GLY A 24 6.05 -12.23 10.02
CA GLY A 24 5.72 -13.65 9.95
C GLY A 24 4.42 -13.89 9.19
N THR A 25 3.35 -13.16 9.53
CA THR A 25 2.07 -13.24 8.81
C THR A 25 2.19 -12.87 7.32
N ILE A 26 2.88 -11.76 7.00
CA ILE A 26 3.10 -11.33 5.61
C ILE A 26 3.79 -12.45 4.81
N ASN A 27 4.80 -13.09 5.41
CA ASN A 27 5.57 -14.15 4.77
C ASN A 27 4.80 -15.46 4.67
N SER A 28 4.12 -15.91 5.73
CA SER A 28 3.34 -17.15 5.73
C SER A 28 2.17 -17.09 4.75
N LEU A 29 1.55 -15.92 4.60
CA LEU A 29 0.47 -15.69 3.62
C LEU A 29 0.99 -15.25 2.25
N ARG A 30 2.32 -15.14 2.07
CA ARG A 30 2.97 -14.78 0.80
C ARG A 30 2.48 -13.46 0.18
N LEU A 31 2.03 -12.51 1.00
CA LEU A 31 1.35 -11.29 0.53
C LEU A 31 2.24 -10.38 -0.33
N ASN A 32 3.56 -10.51 -0.20
CA ASN A 32 4.58 -9.81 -0.99
C ASN A 32 5.26 -10.70 -2.04
N GLN A 33 5.01 -12.02 -2.02
CA GLN A 33 5.67 -13.00 -2.89
C GLN A 33 4.75 -13.46 -4.03
N ASP A 34 3.44 -13.25 -3.89
CA ASP A 34 2.50 -13.38 -4.99
C ASP A 34 2.45 -12.06 -5.77
N ASP A 35 2.99 -12.09 -6.99
CA ASP A 35 3.06 -10.94 -7.88
C ASP A 35 1.66 -10.37 -8.19
N ASN A 36 0.61 -11.20 -8.21
CA ASN A 36 -0.75 -10.71 -8.45
C ASN A 36 -1.19 -9.76 -7.34
N TYR A 37 -0.90 -10.09 -6.08
CA TYR A 37 -1.26 -9.24 -4.95
C TYR A 37 -0.47 -7.93 -4.93
N VAL A 38 0.82 -7.98 -5.26
CA VAL A 38 1.67 -6.77 -5.34
C VAL A 38 1.19 -5.88 -6.48
N GLN A 39 0.96 -6.47 -7.65
CA GLN A 39 0.53 -5.76 -8.84
C GLN A 39 -0.87 -5.15 -8.67
N GLU A 40 -1.82 -5.86 -8.04
CA GLU A 40 -3.15 -5.31 -7.78
C GLU A 40 -3.07 -4.04 -6.91
N ARG A 41 -2.25 -4.05 -5.84
CA ARG A 41 -2.03 -2.87 -4.99
C ARG A 41 -1.40 -1.71 -5.77
N CYS A 42 -0.43 -1.99 -6.64
CA CYS A 42 0.16 -0.97 -7.49
C CYS A 42 -0.84 -0.40 -8.48
N ASN A 43 -1.59 -1.26 -9.18
CA ASN A 43 -2.56 -0.84 -10.19
C ASN A 43 -3.59 0.12 -9.59
N ILE A 44 -4.18 -0.23 -8.44
CA ILE A 44 -5.20 0.63 -7.85
C ILE A 44 -4.63 1.95 -7.31
N LEU A 45 -3.38 1.98 -6.83
CA LEU A 45 -2.70 3.21 -6.45
C LEU A 45 -2.35 4.07 -7.67
N MET A 46 -2.01 3.45 -8.79
CA MET A 46 -1.80 4.13 -10.07
C MET A 46 -3.11 4.72 -10.61
N ASP A 47 -4.22 3.99 -10.54
CA ASP A 47 -5.54 4.49 -10.95
C ASP A 47 -5.97 5.68 -10.07
N TYR A 48 -5.70 5.60 -8.76
CA TYR A 48 -5.93 6.75 -7.86
C TYR A 48 -5.03 7.93 -8.22
N ALA A 49 -3.75 7.69 -8.50
CA ALA A 49 -2.80 8.72 -8.91
C ALA A 49 -3.24 9.41 -10.21
N ARG A 50 -3.70 8.66 -11.21
CA ARG A 50 -4.25 9.20 -12.47
C ARG A 50 -5.55 9.97 -12.28
N GLY A 51 -6.29 9.68 -11.21
CA GLY A 51 -7.60 10.26 -10.93
C GLY A 51 -8.76 9.44 -11.50
N ASP A 52 -8.49 8.21 -11.96
CA ASP A 52 -9.49 7.26 -12.46
C ASP A 52 -10.38 6.74 -11.32
N VAL A 53 -9.85 6.71 -10.08
CA VAL A 53 -10.61 6.46 -8.86
C VAL A 53 -10.40 7.56 -7.81
N SER A 54 -11.40 7.78 -6.96
CA SER A 54 -11.35 8.78 -5.88
C SER A 54 -10.84 8.19 -4.57
N LEU A 55 -10.48 9.06 -3.61
CA LEU A 55 -10.13 8.62 -2.25
C LEU A 55 -11.30 7.91 -1.56
N ASP A 56 -12.53 8.38 -1.78
CA ASP A 56 -13.74 7.73 -1.27
C ASP A 56 -13.92 6.32 -1.85
N PHE A 57 -13.60 6.12 -3.13
CA PHE A 57 -13.55 4.79 -3.73
C PHE A 57 -12.54 3.89 -3.01
N LEU A 58 -11.32 4.39 -2.77
CA LEU A 58 -10.30 3.63 -2.02
C LEU A 58 -10.79 3.30 -0.61
N GLN A 59 -11.40 4.25 0.10
CA GLN A 59 -11.90 4.01 1.46
C GLN A 59 -12.94 2.90 1.51
N ARG A 60 -13.82 2.83 0.50
CA ARG A 60 -14.88 1.81 0.43
C ARG A 60 -14.41 0.45 -0.07
N ARG A 61 -13.47 0.41 -1.02
CA ARG A 61 -13.06 -0.83 -1.71
C ARG A 61 -11.70 -1.37 -1.28
N TYR A 62 -10.78 -0.48 -0.95
CA TYR A 62 -9.39 -0.79 -0.57
C TYR A 62 -9.02 -0.04 0.72
N PRO A 63 -9.75 -0.26 1.84
CA PRO A 63 -9.64 0.57 3.05
C PRO A 63 -8.23 0.60 3.65
N PHE A 64 -7.47 -0.49 3.50
CA PHE A 64 -6.07 -0.54 3.91
C PHE A 64 -5.19 0.43 3.10
N LEU A 65 -5.34 0.46 1.78
CA LEU A 65 -4.56 1.36 0.92
C LEU A 65 -4.95 2.81 1.16
N ALA A 66 -6.25 3.10 1.34
CA ALA A 66 -6.72 4.44 1.73
C ALA A 66 -6.06 4.93 3.03
N LYS A 67 -5.98 4.03 4.03
CA LYS A 67 -5.31 4.33 5.30
C LYS A 67 -3.82 4.59 5.10
N GLU A 68 -3.13 3.81 4.28
CA GLU A 68 -1.70 3.98 4.01
C GLU A 68 -1.40 5.26 3.22
N VAL A 69 -2.22 5.59 2.22
CA VAL A 69 -2.16 6.85 1.49
C VAL A 69 -2.30 8.04 2.44
N THR A 70 -3.29 7.99 3.34
CA THR A 70 -3.53 9.06 4.32
C THR A 70 -2.40 9.16 5.34
N ARG A 71 -1.93 8.03 5.88
CA ARG A 71 -0.85 7.97 6.87
C ARG A 71 0.47 8.51 6.35
N GLN A 72 0.72 8.37 5.06
CA GLN A 72 1.96 8.79 4.40
C GLN A 72 1.84 10.14 3.68
N HIS A 73 0.68 10.81 3.78
CA HIS A 73 0.39 12.06 3.07
C HIS A 73 0.60 11.98 1.55
N LEU A 74 0.24 10.85 0.94
CA LEU A 74 0.45 10.57 -0.47
C LEU A 74 -0.77 10.97 -1.30
N ASP A 75 -0.86 12.25 -1.65
CA ASP A 75 -1.89 12.70 -2.59
C ASP A 75 -1.63 12.19 -4.03
N GLN A 76 -2.56 12.49 -4.93
CA GLN A 76 -2.47 12.06 -6.34
C GLN A 76 -1.19 12.56 -7.01
N GLN A 77 -0.77 13.80 -6.73
CA GLN A 77 0.43 14.38 -7.32
C GLN A 77 1.70 13.67 -6.82
N SER A 78 1.78 13.41 -5.51
CA SER A 78 2.90 12.69 -4.90
C SER A 78 3.02 11.27 -5.46
N LEU A 79 1.90 10.57 -5.61
CA LEU A 79 1.88 9.24 -6.21
C LEU A 79 2.26 9.26 -7.69
N ARG A 80 1.83 10.26 -8.46
CA ARG A 80 2.26 10.42 -9.86
C ARG A 80 3.78 10.52 -9.98
N GLN A 81 4.41 11.30 -9.10
CA GLN A 81 5.88 11.42 -9.06
C GLN A 81 6.56 10.10 -8.72
N ILE A 82 6.05 9.36 -7.71
CA ILE A 82 6.60 8.06 -7.30
C ILE A 82 6.54 7.05 -8.45
N PHE A 83 5.40 6.98 -9.15
CA PHE A 83 5.18 6.06 -10.26
C PHE A 83 5.70 6.58 -11.61
N ARG A 84 6.29 7.78 -11.65
CA ARG A 84 6.83 8.43 -12.86
C ARG A 84 5.82 8.52 -14.01
N MET A 85 4.61 8.96 -13.68
CA MET A 85 3.50 9.18 -14.62
C MET A 85 3.14 10.66 -14.78
#